data_AF-A0A4R6IJ24-F1
#
_entry.id   AF-A0A4R6IJ24-F1
#
_cell.length_a   1.000
_cell.length_b   1.000
_cell.length_c   1.000
_cell.angle_alpha   90.00
_cell.angle_beta   90.00
_cell.angle_gamma   90.00
#
_symmetry.space_group_name_H-M   'P 1'
#
loop_
_entity.id
_entity.type
_entity.pdbx_description
1 polymer ?
#
loop_
_entity_poly.entity_id
_entity_poly.type
_entity_poly.pdbx_seq_one_letter_code
_entity_poly.pdbx_strand_id
1 'polypeptide(L)'
;MAENKNSIIVYAEWIKKFEELEDDEAGRLIKHFFRYVNDQDPVAPDRLTKIAFIDIEQCLKRDLAKWDKTKNSRADNGSLGNLKRWHNDLYLKVQNNELSIAQAIEQSKNRKPSHGDNQRDKQSQNVAKIAVNANGNVNGSNNTNSIDRRKLAFSKSLIPFVEKYGKDVIRDFCDYWTEPNKSNTKFRQENETTWSTPLRLSRWAKSDFNKHKTPATKGATDQSQNENLFK
;
A
#
# COMPACT_ATOMS: atom_id res chain seq x y z
N MET A 1 -0.31 -36.67 7.52
CA MET A 1 -0.65 -35.23 7.47
C MET A 1 0.41 -34.43 8.23
N ALA A 2 0.30 -33.09 8.26
CA ALA A 2 1.26 -32.23 8.95
C ALA A 2 0.73 -31.78 10.30
N GLU A 3 1.64 -31.68 11.26
CA GLU A 3 1.37 -31.20 12.62
C GLU A 3 0.71 -29.80 12.58
N ASN A 4 -0.40 -29.65 13.29
CA ASN A 4 -1.22 -28.43 13.39
C ASN A 4 -1.97 -28.00 12.10
N LYS A 5 -2.12 -28.88 11.11
CA LYS A 5 -3.02 -28.63 9.97
C LYS A 5 -4.43 -29.17 10.28
N ASN A 6 -5.27 -28.33 10.88
CA ASN A 6 -6.61 -28.71 11.34
C ASN A 6 -7.71 -28.64 10.25
N SER A 7 -7.35 -28.26 9.03
CA SER A 7 -8.30 -28.15 7.92
C SER A 7 -7.81 -28.88 6.69
N ILE A 8 -8.78 -29.42 5.95
CA ILE A 8 -8.57 -30.12 4.69
C ILE A 8 -9.50 -29.55 3.62
N ILE A 9 -9.11 -29.76 2.37
CA ILE A 9 -9.93 -29.44 1.22
C ILE A 9 -10.47 -30.77 0.69
N VAL A 10 -11.79 -30.84 0.51
CA VAL A 10 -12.48 -31.98 -0.11
C VAL A 10 -12.98 -31.50 -1.45
N TYR A 11 -12.70 -32.26 -2.51
CA TYR A 11 -13.05 -31.89 -3.87
C TYR A 11 -14.42 -32.44 -4.24
N ALA A 12 -15.27 -31.58 -4.81
CA ALA A 12 -16.63 -31.94 -5.20
C ALA A 12 -16.66 -33.12 -6.19
N GLU A 13 -15.66 -33.24 -7.05
CA GLU A 13 -15.55 -34.30 -8.06
C GLU A 13 -15.45 -35.71 -7.46
N TRP A 14 -15.05 -35.82 -6.19
CA TRP A 14 -15.00 -37.11 -5.50
C TRP A 14 -16.38 -37.77 -5.38
N ILE A 15 -17.48 -37.01 -5.51
CA ILE A 15 -18.85 -37.54 -5.48
C ILE A 15 -19.05 -38.69 -6.46
N LYS A 16 -18.49 -38.61 -7.66
CA LYS A 16 -18.63 -39.65 -8.71
C LYS A 16 -18.10 -41.01 -8.23
N LYS A 17 -17.00 -40.99 -7.47
CA LYS A 17 -16.44 -42.21 -6.89
C LYS A 17 -17.31 -42.75 -5.78
N PHE A 18 -17.86 -41.88 -4.93
CA PHE A 18 -18.73 -42.32 -3.84
C PHE A 18 -20.10 -42.82 -4.34
N GLU A 19 -20.60 -42.33 -5.47
CA GLU A 19 -21.83 -42.83 -6.12
C GLU A 19 -21.64 -44.19 -6.81
N GLU A 20 -20.43 -44.55 -7.22
CA GLU A 20 -20.12 -45.85 -7.83
C GLU A 20 -19.87 -46.97 -6.79
N LEU A 21 -19.66 -46.61 -5.53
CA LEU A 21 -19.38 -47.55 -4.45
C LEU A 21 -20.65 -47.94 -3.71
N GLU A 22 -20.73 -49.18 -3.25
CA GLU A 22 -21.77 -49.59 -2.30
C GLU A 22 -21.59 -48.85 -0.96
N ASP A 23 -22.67 -48.69 -0.19
CA ASP A 23 -22.66 -47.92 1.06
C ASP A 23 -21.60 -48.41 2.06
N ASP A 24 -21.35 -49.72 2.12
CA ASP A 24 -20.36 -50.30 3.02
C ASP A 24 -18.92 -50.04 2.54
N GLU A 25 -18.68 -50.08 1.24
CA GLU A 25 -17.41 -49.74 0.60
C GLU A 25 -17.08 -48.25 0.76
N ALA A 26 -18.05 -47.37 0.46
CA ALA A 26 -17.98 -45.94 0.71
C ALA A 26 -17.69 -45.64 2.19
N GLY A 27 -18.35 -46.36 3.09
CA GLY A 27 -18.14 -46.30 4.54
C GLY A 27 -16.72 -46.69 4.98
N ARG A 28 -16.10 -47.70 4.35
CA ARG A 28 -14.71 -48.09 4.60
C ARG A 28 -13.74 -47.03 4.09
N LEU A 29 -13.97 -46.52 2.87
CA LEU A 29 -13.15 -45.50 2.25
C LEU A 29 -13.14 -44.19 3.05
N ILE A 30 -14.31 -43.69 3.47
CA ILE A 30 -14.39 -42.43 4.23
C ILE A 30 -13.77 -42.55 5.63
N LYS A 31 -13.93 -43.70 6.28
CA LYS A 31 -13.25 -43.97 7.57
C LYS A 31 -11.73 -44.01 7.39
N HIS A 32 -11.24 -44.67 6.35
CA HIS A 32 -9.81 -44.70 6.04
C HIS A 32 -9.27 -43.28 5.75
N PHE A 33 -10.01 -42.48 4.99
CA PHE A 33 -9.70 -41.08 4.73
C PHE A 33 -9.55 -40.25 6.01
N PHE A 34 -10.53 -40.30 6.92
CA PHE A 34 -10.45 -39.51 8.17
C PHE A 34 -9.34 -39.98 9.10
N ARG A 35 -9.07 -41.29 9.17
CA ARG A 35 -7.93 -41.82 9.93
C ARG A 35 -6.60 -41.29 9.36
N TYR A 36 -6.47 -41.25 8.04
CA TYR A 36 -5.26 -40.75 7.37
C TYR A 36 -5.07 -39.26 7.61
N VAL A 37 -6.17 -38.49 7.56
CA VAL A 37 -6.12 -37.05 7.81
C VAL A 37 -5.75 -36.73 9.27
N ASN A 38 -6.19 -37.57 10.21
CA ASN A 38 -5.90 -37.45 11.63
C ASN A 38 -4.58 -38.11 12.07
N ASP A 39 -3.66 -38.36 11.14
CA ASP A 39 -2.33 -38.91 11.43
C ASP A 39 -2.32 -40.27 12.14
N GLN A 40 -3.38 -41.07 11.96
CA GLN A 40 -3.49 -42.41 12.57
C GLN A 40 -2.85 -43.53 11.74
N ASP A 41 -2.09 -43.17 10.70
CA ASP A 41 -1.41 -44.05 9.73
C ASP A 41 -2.21 -45.33 9.39
N PRO A 42 -3.43 -45.18 8.82
CA PRO A 42 -4.33 -46.31 8.67
C PRO A 42 -3.83 -47.28 7.61
N VAL A 43 -3.96 -48.57 7.88
CA VAL A 43 -3.86 -49.62 6.86
C VAL A 43 -5.22 -49.78 6.17
N ALA A 44 -5.21 -49.85 4.84
CA ALA A 44 -6.43 -50.06 4.07
C ALA A 44 -7.00 -51.46 4.37
N PRO A 45 -8.30 -51.59 4.70
CA PRO A 45 -8.90 -52.86 5.08
C PRO A 45 -9.03 -53.86 3.92
N ASP A 46 -9.12 -53.36 2.68
CA ASP A 46 -9.35 -54.16 1.48
C ASP A 46 -8.68 -53.53 0.24
N ARG A 47 -8.57 -54.31 -0.84
CA ARG A 47 -7.91 -53.88 -2.09
C ARG A 47 -8.64 -52.74 -2.78
N LEU A 48 -9.98 -52.71 -2.73
CA LEU A 48 -10.78 -51.67 -3.36
C LEU A 48 -10.56 -50.34 -2.65
N THR A 49 -10.70 -50.30 -1.32
CA THR A 49 -10.37 -49.12 -0.51
C THR A 49 -8.95 -48.62 -0.79
N LYS A 50 -7.97 -49.54 -0.88
CA LYS A 50 -6.59 -49.16 -1.21
C LYS A 50 -6.49 -48.47 -2.58
N ILE A 51 -7.06 -49.06 -3.62
CA ILE A 51 -7.00 -48.49 -4.99
C ILE A 51 -7.74 -47.15 -5.05
N ALA A 52 -8.94 -47.09 -4.49
CA ALA A 52 -9.79 -45.91 -4.47
C ALA A 52 -9.20 -44.75 -3.64
N PHE A 53 -8.28 -45.04 -2.72
CA PHE A 53 -7.64 -44.03 -1.89
C PHE A 53 -6.35 -43.45 -2.49
N ILE A 54 -5.67 -44.14 -3.42
CA ILE A 54 -4.37 -43.71 -3.97
C ILE A 54 -4.42 -42.28 -4.53
N ASP A 55 -5.44 -41.97 -5.33
CA ASP A 55 -5.59 -40.65 -5.95
C ASP A 55 -6.01 -39.57 -4.93
N ILE A 56 -6.84 -39.93 -3.94
CA ILE A 56 -7.19 -39.06 -2.81
C ILE A 56 -5.93 -38.73 -1.99
N GLU A 57 -5.11 -39.74 -1.69
CA GLU A 57 -3.85 -39.60 -0.98
C GLU A 57 -2.89 -38.66 -1.73
N GLN A 58 -2.77 -38.83 -3.05
CA GLN A 58 -1.98 -37.95 -3.90
C GLN A 58 -2.50 -36.50 -3.89
N CYS A 59 -3.82 -36.30 -3.92
CA CYS A 59 -4.43 -34.98 -3.77
C CYS A 59 -4.03 -34.33 -2.44
N LEU A 60 -4.20 -35.07 -1.34
CA LEU A 60 -3.87 -34.59 0.01
C LEU A 60 -2.37 -34.26 0.14
N LYS A 61 -1.48 -35.07 -0.44
CA LYS A 61 -0.03 -34.81 -0.47
C LYS A 61 0.31 -33.52 -1.23
N ARG A 62 -0.32 -33.28 -2.39
CA ARG A 62 -0.14 -32.04 -3.15
C ARG A 62 -0.61 -30.82 -2.37
N ASP A 63 -1.77 -30.92 -1.73
CA ASP A 63 -2.32 -29.85 -0.90
C ASP A 63 -1.48 -29.57 0.34
N LEU A 64 -0.85 -30.59 0.91
CA LEU A 64 0.10 -30.44 2.01
C LEU A 64 1.30 -29.60 1.57
N ALA A 65 1.96 -29.98 0.48
CA ALA A 65 3.10 -29.24 -0.06
C ALA A 65 2.76 -27.79 -0.41
N LYS A 66 1.58 -27.55 -1.00
CA LYS A 66 1.09 -26.20 -1.30
C LYS A 66 0.86 -25.39 -0.03
N TRP A 67 0.29 -26.00 1.00
CA TRP A 67 0.05 -25.36 2.29
C TRP A 67 1.36 -24.98 2.98
N ASP A 68 2.34 -25.87 3.03
CA ASP A 68 3.66 -25.61 3.64
C ASP A 68 4.38 -24.45 2.94
N LYS A 69 4.40 -24.45 1.61
CA LYS A 69 4.98 -23.35 0.83
C LYS A 69 4.31 -22.02 1.13
N THR A 70 2.98 -22.02 1.23
CA THR A 70 2.19 -20.81 1.52
C THR A 70 2.45 -20.32 2.95
N LYS A 71 2.48 -21.23 3.92
CA LYS A 71 2.77 -20.96 5.33
C LYS A 71 4.15 -20.30 5.48
N ASN A 72 5.18 -20.90 4.88
CA ASN A 72 6.55 -20.38 4.94
C ASN A 72 6.65 -19.01 4.27
N SER A 73 6.10 -18.85 3.05
CA SER A 73 6.11 -17.56 2.36
C SER A 73 5.40 -16.45 3.14
N ARG A 74 4.28 -16.76 3.81
CA ARG A 74 3.59 -15.78 4.67
C ARG A 74 4.42 -15.41 5.90
N ALA A 75 5.08 -16.38 6.54
CA ALA A 75 5.96 -16.14 7.68
C ALA A 75 7.16 -15.27 7.27
N ASP A 76 7.78 -15.57 6.14
CA ASP A 76 8.90 -14.82 5.56
C ASP A 76 8.48 -13.39 5.22
N ASN A 77 7.35 -13.21 4.54
CA ASN A 77 6.81 -11.90 4.18
C ASN A 77 6.46 -11.06 5.42
N GLY A 78 5.90 -11.69 6.45
CA GLY A 78 5.63 -11.03 7.73
C GLY A 78 6.90 -10.54 8.41
N SER A 79 7.93 -11.40 8.44
CA SER A 79 9.24 -11.07 8.99
C SER A 79 9.94 -9.96 8.20
N LEU A 80 9.90 -10.03 6.87
CA LEU A 80 10.44 -9.03 5.96
C LEU A 80 9.73 -7.67 6.11
N GLY A 81 8.41 -7.69 6.29
CA GLY A 81 7.62 -6.49 6.59
C GLY A 81 8.02 -5.84 7.92
N ASN A 82 8.29 -6.63 8.95
CA ASN A 82 8.79 -6.13 10.24
C ASN A 82 10.19 -5.54 10.11
N LEU A 83 11.10 -6.22 9.42
CA LEU A 83 12.45 -5.73 9.10
C LEU A 83 12.37 -4.39 8.37
N LYS A 84 11.52 -4.27 7.34
CA LYS A 84 11.34 -3.02 6.60
C LYS A 84 10.91 -1.85 7.50
N ARG A 85 10.08 -2.11 8.53
CA ARG A 85 9.56 -1.07 9.44
C ARG A 85 10.58 -0.65 10.49
N TRP A 86 11.29 -1.61 11.09
CA TRP A 86 12.11 -1.37 12.29
C TRP A 86 13.62 -1.46 12.04
N HIS A 87 14.05 -2.18 11.00
CA HIS A 87 15.46 -2.45 10.67
C HIS A 87 15.68 -2.42 9.15
N ASN A 88 15.48 -1.25 8.55
CA ASN A 88 15.51 -1.08 7.09
C ASN A 88 16.87 -1.44 6.46
N ASP A 89 17.97 -1.29 7.20
CA ASP A 89 19.31 -1.70 6.76
C ASP A 89 19.40 -3.22 6.54
N LEU A 90 18.86 -4.01 7.46
CA LEU A 90 18.81 -5.47 7.33
C LEU A 90 17.87 -5.89 6.21
N TYR A 91 16.74 -5.19 6.05
CA TYR A 91 15.82 -5.41 4.94
C TYR A 91 16.51 -5.21 3.57
N LEU A 92 17.28 -4.14 3.39
CA LEU A 92 18.01 -3.88 2.14
C LEU A 92 19.05 -4.95 1.84
N LYS A 93 19.77 -5.44 2.86
CA LYS A 93 20.73 -6.54 2.70
C LYS A 93 20.06 -7.83 2.25
N VAL A 94 18.90 -8.16 2.82
CA VAL A 94 18.09 -9.30 2.38
C VAL A 94 17.61 -9.11 0.93
N GLN A 95 17.14 -7.91 0.58
CA GLN A 95 16.69 -7.60 -0.78
C GLN A 95 17.82 -7.69 -1.82
N ASN A 96 19.06 -7.37 -1.44
CA ASN A 96 20.25 -7.50 -2.27
C ASN A 96 20.84 -8.92 -2.30
N ASN A 97 20.20 -9.91 -1.66
CA ASN A 97 20.73 -11.28 -1.48
C ASN A 97 22.07 -11.36 -0.72
N GLU A 98 22.42 -10.33 0.06
CA GLU A 98 23.65 -10.31 0.87
C GLU A 98 23.46 -11.04 2.21
N LEU A 99 22.21 -11.23 2.65
CA LEU A 99 21.87 -11.82 3.94
C LEU A 99 20.60 -12.67 3.83
N SER A 100 20.56 -13.82 4.53
CA SER A 100 19.31 -14.60 4.61
C SER A 100 18.29 -13.96 5.56
N ILE A 101 17.01 -14.27 5.35
CA ILE A 101 15.92 -13.79 6.21
C ILE A 101 16.12 -14.25 7.67
N ALA A 102 16.51 -15.50 7.88
CA ALA A 102 16.74 -16.05 9.22
C ALA A 102 17.86 -15.31 9.98
N GLN A 103 18.99 -15.06 9.30
CA GLN A 103 20.10 -14.28 9.87
C GLN A 103 19.70 -12.83 10.15
N ALA A 104 18.90 -12.22 9.27
CA ALA A 104 18.38 -10.87 9.48
C ALA A 104 17.54 -10.81 10.76
N ILE A 105 16.66 -11.80 10.97
CA ILE A 105 15.81 -11.87 12.16
C ILE A 105 16.66 -12.04 13.42
N GLU A 106 17.66 -12.92 13.41
CA GLU A 106 18.55 -13.13 14.56
C GLU A 106 19.33 -11.86 14.91
N GLN A 107 19.91 -11.19 13.90
CA GLN A 107 20.59 -9.90 14.10
C GLN A 107 19.64 -8.82 14.63
N SER A 108 18.36 -8.85 14.22
CA SER A 108 17.37 -7.87 14.69
C SER A 108 17.03 -8.04 16.17
N LYS A 109 16.93 -9.29 16.67
CA LYS A 109 16.64 -9.58 18.09
C LYS A 109 17.71 -9.04 19.04
N ASN A 110 18.96 -9.04 18.60
CA ASN A 110 20.09 -8.56 19.40
C ASN A 110 20.22 -7.03 19.41
N ARG A 111 19.49 -6.32 18.54
CA ARG A 111 19.45 -4.85 18.53
C ARG A 111 18.40 -4.39 19.53
N LYS A 112 18.81 -3.62 20.54
CA LYS A 112 17.84 -2.86 21.37
C LYS A 112 17.00 -1.99 20.43
N PRO A 113 15.68 -1.87 20.61
CA PRO A 113 14.90 -0.90 19.87
C PRO A 113 15.53 0.47 20.14
N SER A 114 16.10 1.08 19.10
CA SER A 114 16.47 2.49 19.17
C SER A 114 15.21 3.20 19.63
N HIS A 115 15.27 3.90 20.76
CA HIS A 115 14.28 4.93 21.03
C HIS A 115 14.18 5.75 19.75
N GLY A 116 12.96 5.96 19.25
CA GLY A 116 12.74 6.68 18.01
C GLY A 116 13.40 8.04 18.15
N ASP A 117 14.58 8.19 17.58
CA ASP A 117 15.33 9.42 17.66
C ASP A 117 14.55 10.41 16.79
N ASN A 118 13.93 11.40 17.43
CA ASN A 118 13.20 12.51 16.81
C ASN A 118 14.16 13.41 15.99
N GLN A 119 15.09 12.83 15.23
CA GLN A 119 16.01 13.57 14.37
C GLN A 119 15.34 14.18 13.13
N ARG A 120 14.03 13.98 12.93
CA ARG A 120 13.29 14.67 11.86
C ARG A 120 12.97 16.13 12.19
N ASP A 121 12.99 16.55 13.45
CA ASP A 121 12.62 17.93 13.83
C ASP A 121 13.76 18.94 13.69
N LYS A 122 15.03 18.50 13.69
CA LYS A 122 16.18 19.42 13.57
C LYS A 122 16.43 19.90 12.13
N GLN A 123 15.97 19.16 11.11
CA GLN A 123 16.19 19.55 9.71
C GLN A 123 15.16 20.58 9.20
N SER A 124 13.98 20.64 9.83
CA SER A 124 12.91 21.61 9.51
C SER A 124 13.34 23.06 9.81
N GLN A 125 14.18 23.27 10.82
CA GLN A 125 14.66 24.60 11.22
C GLN A 125 15.65 25.25 10.24
N ASN A 126 16.25 24.48 9.33
CA ASN A 126 17.18 25.03 8.31
C ASN A 126 16.47 25.44 7.01
N VAL A 127 15.28 24.91 6.71
CA VAL A 127 14.54 25.26 5.48
C VAL A 127 13.94 26.66 5.58
N ALA A 128 13.55 27.10 6.78
CA ALA A 128 13.05 28.46 7.02
C ALA A 128 14.09 29.56 6.76
N LYS A 129 15.40 29.25 6.82
CA LYS A 129 16.48 30.23 6.51
C LYS A 129 16.85 30.31 5.03
N ILE A 130 16.47 29.34 4.20
CA ILE A 130 16.87 29.28 2.77
C ILE A 130 15.92 30.13 1.89
N ALA A 131 14.74 30.49 2.39
CA ALA A 131 13.76 31.29 1.65
C ALA A 131 14.15 32.77 1.43
N VAL A 132 15.35 33.21 1.85
CA VAL A 132 15.80 34.62 1.74
C VAL A 132 16.96 34.83 0.76
N ASN A 133 17.50 33.80 0.09
CA ASN A 133 18.54 34.07 -0.92
C ASN A 133 18.46 33.15 -2.14
N ALA A 134 18.00 33.73 -3.25
CA ALA A 134 18.01 33.11 -4.56
C ALA A 134 19.45 33.12 -5.12
N ASN A 135 20.19 32.04 -4.88
CA ASN A 135 21.11 31.40 -5.83
C ASN A 135 21.88 30.29 -5.12
N GLY A 136 21.46 29.05 -5.33
CA GLY A 136 22.15 27.87 -4.83
C GLY A 136 21.89 26.68 -5.73
N ASN A 137 22.85 26.39 -6.59
CA ASN A 137 22.93 25.12 -7.32
C ASN A 137 23.11 23.99 -6.29
N VAL A 138 22.10 23.14 -6.12
CA VAL A 138 22.15 21.99 -5.20
C VAL A 138 22.30 20.69 -5.98
N ASN A 139 23.54 20.24 -6.13
CA ASN A 139 23.88 18.84 -6.35
C ASN A 139 23.83 18.11 -4.99
N GLY A 140 22.79 17.30 -4.78
CA GLY A 140 22.60 16.56 -3.52
C GLY A 140 21.72 15.33 -3.70
N SER A 141 22.38 14.18 -3.79
CA SER A 141 21.92 12.80 -3.56
C SER A 141 20.63 12.33 -4.27
N ASN A 142 20.79 11.31 -5.10
CA ASN A 142 19.74 10.59 -5.81
C ASN A 142 18.88 9.76 -4.86
N ASN A 143 17.92 10.39 -4.17
CA ASN A 143 16.69 9.70 -3.79
C ASN A 143 15.58 10.19 -4.75
N THR A 144 15.38 9.42 -5.82
CA THR A 144 14.70 9.85 -7.05
C THR A 144 13.19 10.11 -6.90
N ASN A 145 12.57 9.92 -5.73
CA ASN A 145 11.12 10.05 -5.54
C ASN A 145 10.69 10.73 -4.23
N SER A 146 11.47 11.65 -3.67
CA SER A 146 11.01 12.41 -2.49
C SER A 146 9.72 13.19 -2.78
N ILE A 147 8.82 13.28 -1.78
CA ILE A 147 7.55 14.01 -1.91
C ILE A 147 7.78 15.47 -2.31
N ASP A 148 8.86 16.09 -1.84
CA ASP A 148 9.21 17.47 -2.17
C ASP A 148 9.60 17.65 -3.63
N ARG A 149 10.31 16.69 -4.23
CA ARG A 149 10.64 16.73 -5.66
C ARG A 149 9.37 16.62 -6.52
N ARG A 150 8.42 15.78 -6.11
CA ARG A 150 7.13 15.62 -6.80
C ARG A 150 6.24 16.85 -6.66
N LYS A 151 6.19 17.47 -5.47
CA LYS A 151 5.53 18.77 -5.26
C LYS A 151 6.16 19.84 -6.15
N LEU A 152 7.49 19.94 -6.19
CA LEU A 152 8.20 20.91 -7.03
C LEU A 152 7.89 20.72 -8.52
N ALA A 153 7.88 19.47 -9.00
CA ALA A 153 7.53 19.15 -10.39
C ALA A 153 6.08 19.55 -10.71
N PHE A 154 5.14 19.27 -9.79
CA PHE A 154 3.74 19.69 -9.92
C PHE A 154 3.61 21.22 -9.95
N SER A 155 4.26 21.95 -9.04
CA SER A 155 4.25 23.42 -9.04
C SER A 155 4.79 24.00 -10.34
N LYS A 156 5.86 23.43 -10.90
CA LYS A 156 6.40 23.85 -12.21
C LYS A 156 5.39 23.68 -13.35
N SER A 157 4.58 22.63 -13.31
CA SER A 157 3.52 22.40 -14.32
C SER A 157 2.43 23.48 -14.31
N LEU A 158 2.32 24.27 -13.24
CA LEU A 158 1.34 25.35 -13.11
C LEU A 158 1.81 26.68 -13.73
N ILE A 159 3.11 26.83 -14.02
CA ILE A 159 3.69 28.08 -14.55
C ILE A 159 2.96 28.60 -15.80
N PRO A 160 2.60 27.77 -16.80
CA PRO A 160 1.90 28.25 -18.00
C PRO A 160 0.51 28.85 -17.73
N PHE A 161 -0.09 28.55 -16.57
CA PHE A 161 -1.42 29.03 -16.22
C PHE A 161 -1.40 30.34 -15.42
N VAL A 162 -0.22 30.80 -15.01
CA VAL A 162 -0.04 32.04 -14.22
C VAL A 162 -0.53 33.26 -14.99
N GLU A 163 -0.24 33.33 -16.29
CA GLU A 163 -0.67 34.44 -17.15
C GLU A 163 -2.21 34.57 -17.21
N LYS A 164 -2.90 33.43 -17.26
CA LYS A 164 -4.36 33.39 -17.42
C LYS A 164 -5.14 33.61 -16.12
N TYR A 165 -4.67 33.06 -15.00
CA TYR A 165 -5.43 33.02 -13.74
C TYR A 165 -4.86 33.92 -12.64
N GLY A 166 -3.66 34.47 -12.82
CA GLY A 166 -2.98 35.28 -11.82
C GLY A 166 -2.24 34.43 -10.77
N LYS A 167 -1.20 35.03 -10.19
CA LYS A 167 -0.28 34.35 -9.26
C LYS A 167 -0.99 33.84 -8.00
N ASP A 168 -1.96 34.58 -7.49
CA ASP A 168 -2.64 34.26 -6.23
C ASP A 168 -3.53 33.02 -6.37
N VAL A 169 -4.30 32.92 -7.46
CA VAL A 169 -5.13 31.74 -7.75
C VAL A 169 -4.27 30.50 -7.96
N ILE A 170 -3.16 30.63 -8.67
CA ILE A 170 -2.22 29.50 -8.87
C ILE A 170 -1.57 29.07 -7.56
N ARG A 171 -1.21 30.02 -6.70
CA ARG A 171 -0.62 29.71 -5.38
C ARG A 171 -1.60 28.96 -4.50
N ASP A 172 -2.82 29.48 -4.31
CA ASP A 172 -3.84 28.81 -3.50
C ASP A 172 -4.17 27.41 -4.06
N PHE A 173 -4.28 27.28 -5.38
CA PHE A 173 -4.48 25.99 -6.04
C PHE A 173 -3.32 25.03 -5.76
N CYS A 174 -2.07 25.51 -5.82
CA CYS A 174 -0.89 24.70 -5.55
C CYS A 174 -0.86 24.24 -4.09
N ASP A 175 -1.10 25.14 -3.14
CA ASP A 175 -1.08 24.86 -1.70
C ASP A 175 -2.12 23.79 -1.34
N TYR A 176 -3.35 23.94 -1.84
CA TYR A 176 -4.40 22.95 -1.63
C TYR A 176 -4.03 21.59 -2.23
N TRP A 177 -3.65 21.54 -3.51
CA TRP A 177 -3.41 20.27 -4.17
C TRP A 177 -2.11 19.58 -3.75
N THR A 178 -1.16 20.29 -3.16
CA THR A 178 0.09 19.73 -2.60
C THR A 178 0.00 19.40 -1.10
N GLU A 179 -1.17 19.52 -0.49
CA GLU A 179 -1.41 19.08 0.89
C GLU A 179 -1.11 17.57 1.04
N PRO A 180 -0.20 17.19 1.95
CA PRO A 180 0.18 15.79 2.13
C PRO A 180 -0.92 14.99 2.84
N ASN A 181 -0.97 13.69 2.56
CA ASN A 181 -1.80 12.76 3.32
C ASN A 181 -1.24 12.52 4.73
N LYS A 182 -2.04 11.90 5.62
CA LYS A 182 -1.64 11.62 7.01
C LYS A 182 -0.33 10.85 7.15
N SER A 183 -0.02 9.97 6.18
CA SER A 183 1.23 9.20 6.16
C SER A 183 2.41 9.93 5.52
N ASN A 184 2.22 11.16 5.02
CA ASN A 184 3.20 11.97 4.30
C ASN A 184 3.88 11.25 3.12
N THR A 185 3.15 10.38 2.43
CA THR A 185 3.65 9.58 1.30
C THR A 185 3.18 10.14 -0.04
N LYS A 186 1.96 10.69 -0.10
CA LYS A 186 1.33 11.26 -1.29
C LYS A 186 0.69 12.60 -0.96
N PHE A 187 0.48 13.45 -1.95
CA PHE A 187 -0.31 14.68 -1.81
C PHE A 187 -1.65 14.56 -2.55
N ARG A 188 -2.61 15.47 -2.28
CA ARG A 188 -4.00 15.35 -2.77
C ARG A 188 -4.11 14.98 -4.24
N GLN A 189 -3.34 15.63 -5.11
CA GLN A 189 -3.36 15.36 -6.55
C GLN A 189 -3.06 13.89 -6.92
N GLU A 190 -2.16 13.22 -6.19
CA GLU A 190 -1.76 11.84 -6.45
C GLU A 190 -2.73 10.80 -5.87
N ASN A 191 -3.65 11.24 -5.02
CA ASN A 191 -4.71 10.38 -4.48
C ASN A 191 -5.94 10.36 -5.40
N GLU A 192 -6.02 11.27 -6.36
CA GLU A 192 -7.10 11.30 -7.35
C GLU A 192 -6.92 10.17 -8.36
N THR A 193 -7.99 9.40 -8.63
CA THR A 193 -7.98 8.33 -9.64
C THR A 193 -7.79 8.86 -11.07
N THR A 194 -8.26 10.09 -11.32
CA THR A 194 -8.11 10.78 -12.61
C THR A 194 -7.67 12.21 -12.38
N TRP A 195 -6.77 12.74 -13.20
CA TRP A 195 -6.25 14.10 -13.03
C TRP A 195 -6.25 14.90 -14.33
N SER A 196 -6.69 16.17 -14.23
CA SER A 196 -6.58 17.16 -15.31
C SER A 196 -6.39 18.54 -14.69
N THR A 197 -5.17 19.05 -14.77
CA THR A 197 -4.80 20.38 -14.26
C THR A 197 -5.65 21.49 -14.90
N PRO A 198 -5.84 21.56 -16.23
CA PRO A 198 -6.62 22.64 -16.84
C PRO A 198 -8.09 22.66 -16.39
N LEU A 199 -8.75 21.50 -16.32
CA LEU A 199 -10.16 21.41 -15.92
C LEU A 199 -10.37 21.76 -14.46
N ARG A 200 -9.53 21.23 -13.57
CA ARG A 200 -9.63 21.52 -12.13
C ARG A 200 -9.29 22.96 -11.83
N LEU A 201 -8.27 23.53 -12.48
CA LEU A 201 -7.92 24.93 -12.30
C LEU A 201 -9.00 25.87 -12.83
N SER A 202 -9.60 25.55 -13.98
CA SER A 202 -10.76 26.29 -14.51
C SER A 202 -11.96 26.27 -13.55
N ARG A 203 -12.25 25.12 -12.94
CA ARG A 203 -13.29 25.00 -11.90
C ARG A 203 -12.93 25.75 -10.62
N TRP A 204 -11.68 25.65 -10.19
CA TRP A 204 -11.16 26.34 -9.00
C TRP A 204 -11.27 27.86 -9.14
N ALA A 205 -10.84 28.41 -10.26
CA ALA A 205 -10.93 29.84 -10.55
C ALA A 205 -12.38 30.37 -10.61
N LYS A 206 -13.34 29.51 -10.97
CA LYS A 206 -14.77 29.84 -10.99
C LYS A 206 -15.45 29.67 -9.63
N SER A 207 -14.79 29.00 -8.69
CA SER A 207 -15.39 28.65 -7.40
C SER A 207 -15.20 29.77 -6.37
N ASP A 208 -16.13 29.89 -5.44
CA ASP A 208 -16.09 30.90 -4.37
C ASP A 208 -15.00 30.64 -3.33
N PHE A 209 -14.25 29.54 -3.44
CA PHE A 209 -13.16 29.17 -2.53
C PHE A 209 -12.10 30.27 -2.39
N ASN A 210 -11.89 31.12 -3.41
CA ASN A 210 -10.94 32.24 -3.37
C ASN A 210 -11.58 33.62 -3.09
N LYS A 211 -12.91 33.74 -2.99
CA LYS A 211 -13.58 35.05 -2.82
C LYS A 211 -13.45 35.65 -1.41
N HIS A 212 -12.92 34.90 -0.45
CA HIS A 212 -12.79 35.33 0.95
C HIS A 212 -11.39 35.83 1.33
N LYS A 213 -10.46 35.98 0.37
CA LYS A 213 -9.07 36.41 0.64
C LYS A 213 -8.67 37.76 0.04
N THR A 214 -9.58 38.56 -0.49
CA THR A 214 -9.27 39.96 -0.78
C THR A 214 -9.44 40.80 0.50
N PRO A 215 -8.38 41.45 1.01
CA PRO A 215 -8.56 42.54 1.96
C PRO A 215 -9.37 43.62 1.24
N ALA A 216 -10.39 44.15 1.90
CA ALA A 216 -11.13 45.30 1.40
C ALA A 216 -10.16 46.44 1.09
N THR A 217 -9.91 46.71 -0.20
CA THR A 217 -9.26 47.93 -0.64
C THR A 217 -10.20 49.08 -0.32
N LYS A 218 -9.90 49.81 0.76
CA LYS A 218 -10.57 51.07 1.12
C LYS A 218 -9.98 52.22 0.28
N GLY A 219 -10.87 53.02 -0.30
CA GLY A 219 -10.64 54.38 -0.81
C GLY A 219 -10.53 54.46 -2.34
N ALA A 220 -11.21 55.36 -3.06
CA ALA A 220 -11.98 56.54 -2.67
C ALA A 220 -12.98 56.93 -3.79
N THR A 221 -14.12 57.46 -3.36
CA THR A 221 -15.07 58.40 -4.00
C THR A 221 -14.94 58.68 -5.51
N ASP A 222 -16.05 58.55 -6.23
CA ASP A 222 -16.64 59.74 -6.85
C ASP A 222 -18.18 59.68 -6.90
N GLN A 223 -18.79 60.82 -6.58
CA GLN A 223 -20.22 61.07 -6.66
C GLN A 223 -20.57 61.46 -8.10
N SER A 224 -21.53 60.79 -8.74
CA SER A 224 -22.44 61.52 -9.62
C SER A 224 -23.75 60.77 -9.84
N GLN A 225 -24.81 61.43 -9.37
CA GLN A 225 -26.11 61.60 -10.02
C GLN A 225 -26.95 60.33 -10.26
N ASN A 226 -27.83 60.09 -9.29
CA ASN A 226 -29.22 59.71 -9.60
C ASN A 226 -29.80 60.75 -10.57
N GLU A 227 -30.18 60.31 -11.76
CA GLU A 227 -31.37 60.83 -12.45
C GLU A 227 -31.80 59.83 -13.53
N ASN A 228 -33.08 59.46 -13.49
CA ASN A 228 -33.92 59.12 -14.64
C ASN A 228 -33.63 57.77 -15.35
N LEU A 229 -34.59 56.96 -15.79
CA LEU A 229 -36.06 57.01 -15.90
C LEU A 229 -36.42 55.61 -16.44
N PHE A 230 -37.37 54.86 -15.90
CA PHE A 230 -38.73 54.61 -16.39
C PHE A 230 -39.12 53.25 -15.74
N LYS A 231 -40.27 53.11 -15.08
CA LYS A 231 -41.57 52.74 -15.70
C LYS A 231 -41.44 51.56 -16.68
#